data_AF-A0A8J6E6J9-F1
#
_entry.id   AF-A0A8J6E6J9-F1
#
_cell.length_a   1.000
_cell.length_b   1.000
_cell.length_c   1.000
_cell.angle_alpha   90.00
_cell.angle_beta   90.00
_cell.angle_gamma   90.00
#
_symmetry.space_group_name_H-M   'P 1'
#
loop_
_entity.id
_entity.type
_entity.pdbx_description
1 polymer ?
#
loop_
_entity_poly.entity_id
_entity_poly.type
_entity_poly.pdbx_seq_one_letter_code
_entity_poly.pdbx_strand_id
1 'polypeptide(L)'
;MDRVKQVDRVSILDSSKKTALTTNRIPFVSTYGPCSKEIRHILKKHWHVLAGCHPGIAEFVALPIMAYRCARNLKDRVVRTSCPSSMGSIQRTLAPVRNGNFPCLGCAACHNMLKGDGFTHPRSGKQFAIRGWYSCWPSFVVYLISCPCGLLYVGETITEVRKRIANHKSNIRTKKRELPIPKHFEDFNHSVSQMRFRIIDSVGKDTRGGDRERRLKLLEAKWIFMLDALAPNGLNLDYNPLSYVM
;
A
#
# COMPACT_ATOMS: atom_id res chain seq x y z
N MET A 1 27.40 50.69 -18.53
CA MET A 1 26.77 50.10 -17.32
C MET A 1 26.37 51.22 -16.35
N ASP A 2 25.90 52.36 -16.85
CA ASP A 2 26.00 53.63 -16.11
C ASP A 2 24.64 54.27 -15.78
N ARG A 3 23.54 53.61 -16.14
CA ARG A 3 22.17 54.06 -15.78
C ARG A 3 21.67 53.51 -14.44
N VAL A 4 22.38 52.57 -13.83
CA VAL A 4 21.98 51.91 -12.57
C VAL A 4 22.55 52.61 -11.33
N LYS A 5 23.48 53.56 -11.50
CA LYS A 5 24.20 54.21 -10.38
C LYS A 5 23.55 55.51 -9.85
N GLN A 6 22.43 55.96 -10.41
CA GLN A 6 21.80 57.24 -10.06
C GLN A 6 20.43 57.10 -9.39
N VAL A 7 20.04 55.90 -8.96
CA VAL A 7 18.75 55.71 -8.26
C VAL A 7 19.03 55.35 -6.81
N ASP A 8 18.55 56.20 -5.90
CA ASP A 8 18.74 56.03 -4.47
C ASP A 8 18.01 54.77 -3.97
N ARG A 9 18.69 53.95 -3.17
CA ARG A 9 18.24 52.59 -2.78
C ARG A 9 16.90 52.63 -2.02
N VAL A 10 16.63 53.71 -1.31
CA VAL A 10 15.40 53.91 -0.54
C VAL A 10 14.18 54.10 -1.46
N SER A 11 14.35 54.81 -2.58
CA SER A 11 13.28 55.04 -3.56
C SER A 11 12.82 53.78 -4.31
N ILE A 12 13.65 52.74 -4.35
CA ILE A 12 13.32 51.42 -4.94
C ILE A 12 12.57 50.54 -3.93
N LEU A 13 12.84 50.72 -2.63
CA LEU A 13 12.26 49.93 -1.54
C LEU A 13 10.91 50.46 -1.08
N ASP A 14 10.60 51.73 -1.36
CA ASP A 14 9.23 52.24 -1.37
C ASP A 14 8.47 51.59 -2.52
N SER A 15 8.06 50.35 -2.26
CA SER A 15 6.96 49.73 -2.97
C SER A 15 5.80 50.71 -2.83
N SER A 16 5.56 51.52 -3.86
CA SER A 16 4.30 52.25 -4.00
C SER A 16 3.24 51.23 -3.65
N LYS A 17 2.54 51.44 -2.53
CA LYS A 17 1.37 50.66 -2.18
C LYS A 17 0.45 50.87 -3.37
N LYS A 18 0.49 49.96 -4.34
CA LYS A 18 -0.51 49.89 -5.40
C LYS A 18 -1.76 49.59 -4.61
N THR A 19 -2.53 50.64 -4.33
CA THR A 19 -3.87 50.54 -3.80
C THR A 19 -4.52 49.47 -4.64
N ALA A 20 -4.76 48.29 -4.06
CA ALA A 20 -5.38 47.21 -4.77
C ALA A 20 -6.78 47.73 -5.11
N LEU A 21 -6.95 48.26 -6.32
CA LEU A 21 -8.26 48.48 -6.89
C LEU A 21 -8.89 47.10 -6.88
N THR A 22 -9.82 46.87 -5.95
CA THR A 22 -10.64 45.67 -5.91
C THR A 22 -11.54 45.73 -7.15
N THR A 23 -11.01 45.34 -8.30
CA THR A 23 -11.83 45.11 -9.48
C THR A 23 -12.68 43.90 -9.17
N ASN A 24 -14.01 44.05 -9.12
CA ASN A 24 -15.00 42.97 -9.02
C ASN A 24 -15.00 42.08 -10.28
N ARG A 25 -13.83 41.61 -10.72
CA ARG A 25 -13.66 40.76 -11.90
C ARG A 25 -13.49 39.32 -11.44
N ILE A 26 -14.32 38.45 -11.98
CA ILE A 26 -14.28 37.02 -11.67
C ILE A 26 -12.98 36.41 -12.21
N PRO A 27 -12.24 35.62 -11.42
CA PRO A 27 -11.11 34.86 -11.93
C PRO A 27 -11.61 33.61 -12.70
N PHE A 28 -11.23 33.50 -13.97
CA PHE A 28 -11.35 32.25 -14.71
C PHE A 28 -10.09 31.40 -14.48
N VAL A 29 -10.21 30.37 -13.65
CA VAL A 29 -9.09 29.51 -13.25
C VAL A 29 -9.01 28.29 -14.18
N SER A 30 -7.97 28.22 -15.01
CA SER A 30 -7.67 27.07 -15.89
C SER A 30 -6.30 26.48 -15.58
N THR A 31 -5.94 25.32 -16.13
CA THR A 31 -4.57 24.80 -16.07
C THR A 31 -3.71 25.41 -17.18
N TYR A 32 -2.48 25.81 -16.87
CA TYR A 32 -1.55 26.29 -17.89
C TYR A 32 -1.18 25.12 -18.82
N GLY A 33 -1.28 25.32 -20.14
CA GLY A 33 -0.99 24.30 -21.14
C GLY A 33 -0.90 24.88 -22.56
N PRO A 34 -0.57 24.08 -23.58
CA PRO A 34 -0.42 24.55 -24.97
C PRO A 34 -1.68 25.30 -25.47
N CYS A 35 -2.85 24.75 -25.19
CA CYS A 35 -4.14 25.31 -25.60
C CYS A 35 -4.65 26.47 -24.71
N SER A 36 -3.91 26.87 -23.67
CA SER A 36 -4.36 27.92 -22.73
C SER A 36 -4.49 29.30 -23.38
N LYS A 37 -3.72 29.55 -24.46
CA LYS A 37 -3.82 30.77 -25.27
C LYS A 37 -5.05 30.76 -26.17
N GLU A 38 -5.38 29.62 -26.76
CA GLU A 38 -6.58 29.43 -27.58
C GLU A 38 -7.84 29.62 -26.74
N ILE A 39 -7.90 29.01 -25.55
CA ILE A 39 -9.01 29.18 -24.60
C ILE A 39 -9.21 30.65 -24.23
N ARG A 40 -8.12 31.37 -23.96
CA ARG A 40 -8.18 32.83 -23.70
C ARG A 40 -8.75 33.59 -24.91
N HIS A 41 -8.34 33.23 -26.12
CA HIS A 41 -8.79 33.88 -27.34
C HIS A 41 -10.28 33.63 -27.60
N ILE A 42 -10.73 32.39 -27.46
CA ILE A 42 -12.14 31.99 -27.59
C ILE A 42 -13.00 32.72 -26.56
N LEU A 43 -12.56 32.74 -25.29
CA LEU A 43 -13.29 33.42 -24.22
C LEU A 43 -13.41 34.92 -24.48
N LYS A 44 -12.34 35.57 -24.97
CA LYS A 44 -12.38 36.98 -25.37
C LYS A 44 -13.34 37.23 -26.53
N LYS A 45 -13.30 36.37 -27.55
CA LYS A 45 -14.11 36.50 -28.76
C LYS A 45 -15.60 36.34 -28.46
N HIS A 46 -15.95 35.37 -27.61
CA HIS A 46 -17.34 35.00 -27.33
C HIS A 46 -17.88 35.50 -25.98
N TRP A 47 -17.17 36.42 -25.30
CA TRP A 47 -17.62 36.96 -24.01
C TRP A 47 -19.00 37.62 -24.07
N HIS A 48 -19.30 38.29 -25.18
CA HIS A 48 -20.59 38.94 -25.41
C HIS A 48 -21.77 37.96 -25.36
N VAL A 49 -21.56 36.69 -25.75
CA VAL A 49 -22.59 35.64 -25.67
C VAL A 49 -22.89 35.32 -24.20
N LEU A 50 -21.85 35.13 -23.38
CA LEU A 50 -22.00 34.84 -21.95
C LEU A 50 -22.62 36.03 -21.19
N ALA A 51 -22.23 37.25 -21.53
CA ALA A 51 -22.80 38.47 -20.95
C ALA A 51 -24.28 38.67 -21.37
N GLY A 52 -24.63 38.37 -22.63
CA GLY A 52 -25.98 38.50 -23.16
C GLY A 52 -26.97 37.46 -22.62
N CYS A 53 -26.51 36.22 -22.39
CA CYS A 53 -27.37 35.17 -21.85
C CYS A 53 -27.71 35.36 -20.36
N HIS A 54 -26.89 36.07 -19.59
CA HIS A 54 -27.03 36.18 -18.13
C HIS A 54 -26.99 37.65 -17.65
N PRO A 55 -28.02 38.45 -17.96
CA PRO A 55 -28.07 39.88 -17.63
C PRO A 55 -28.24 40.18 -16.13
N GLY A 56 -28.59 39.18 -15.30
CA GLY A 56 -28.81 39.34 -13.86
C GLY A 56 -27.56 39.24 -12.98
N ILE A 57 -26.38 38.98 -13.56
CA ILE A 57 -25.12 38.80 -12.83
C ILE A 57 -24.28 40.07 -13.00
N ALA A 58 -24.20 40.88 -11.95
CA ALA A 58 -23.49 42.17 -11.95
C ALA A 58 -21.98 42.03 -12.25
N GLU A 59 -21.43 40.84 -12.05
CA GLU A 59 -20.03 40.52 -12.22
C GLU A 59 -19.63 40.19 -13.67
N PHE A 60 -20.59 39.98 -14.58
CA PHE A 60 -20.35 39.68 -16.00
C PHE A 60 -20.22 40.92 -16.90
N VAL A 61 -20.13 42.11 -16.29
CA VAL A 61 -19.91 43.38 -16.99
C VAL A 61 -18.51 43.44 -17.63
N ALA A 62 -17.51 42.81 -17.01
CA ALA A 62 -16.12 42.85 -17.46
C ALA A 62 -15.56 41.46 -17.72
N LEU A 63 -14.60 41.40 -18.65
CA LEU A 63 -13.91 40.16 -18.98
C LEU A 63 -13.22 39.57 -17.73
N PRO A 64 -13.34 38.25 -17.48
CA PRO A 64 -12.75 37.61 -16.32
C PRO A 64 -11.22 37.68 -16.36
N ILE A 65 -10.63 37.69 -15.17
CA ILE A 65 -9.18 37.61 -15.02
C ILE A 65 -8.76 36.17 -15.28
N MET A 66 -7.96 35.94 -16.32
CA MET A 66 -7.41 34.63 -16.60
C MET A 66 -6.34 34.27 -15.56
N ALA A 67 -6.66 33.33 -14.70
CA ALA A 67 -5.75 32.74 -13.73
C ALA A 67 -5.38 31.32 -14.16
N TYR A 68 -4.11 30.94 -13.96
CA TYR A 68 -3.63 29.61 -14.33
C TYR A 68 -3.11 28.85 -13.11
N ARG A 69 -3.59 27.63 -12.93
CA ARG A 69 -2.93 26.63 -12.09
C ARG A 69 -1.66 26.17 -12.80
N CYS A 70 -0.58 26.04 -12.04
CA CYS A 70 0.66 25.46 -12.54
C CYS A 70 0.39 24.06 -13.12
N ALA A 71 0.91 23.77 -14.32
CA ALA A 71 0.87 22.43 -14.86
C ALA A 71 1.65 21.49 -13.94
N ARG A 72 1.26 20.21 -13.87
CA ARG A 72 2.05 19.21 -13.15
C ARG A 72 3.43 19.13 -13.80
N ASN A 73 4.47 19.49 -13.06
CA ASN A 73 5.83 19.44 -13.54
C ASN A 73 6.30 17.98 -13.63
N LEU A 74 7.44 17.74 -14.32
CA LEU A 74 8.02 16.39 -14.35
C LEU A 74 8.28 15.86 -12.93
N LYS A 75 8.62 16.71 -11.97
CA LYS A 75 8.73 16.37 -10.53
C LYS A 75 7.42 15.87 -9.90
N ASP A 76 6.27 16.35 -10.39
CA ASP A 76 4.95 15.94 -9.91
C ASP A 76 4.45 14.67 -10.61
N ARG A 77 4.96 14.40 -11.83
CA ARG A 77 4.70 13.16 -12.59
C ARG A 77 5.65 12.02 -12.24
N VAL A 78 6.93 12.35 -12.10
CA VAL A 78 8.02 11.48 -11.68
C VAL A 78 8.07 11.58 -10.18
N VAL A 79 7.26 10.75 -9.53
CA VAL A 79 7.42 10.40 -8.12
C VAL A 79 8.91 10.15 -7.93
N ARG A 80 9.58 10.90 -7.03
CA ARG A 80 10.96 10.59 -6.63
C ARG A 80 10.95 9.10 -6.33
N THR A 81 11.64 8.31 -7.15
CA THR A 81 11.97 6.93 -6.82
C THR A 81 12.60 7.04 -5.44
N SER A 82 11.84 6.64 -4.44
CA SER A 82 12.43 6.31 -3.16
C SER A 82 13.25 5.09 -3.53
N CYS A 83 14.50 5.28 -3.95
CA CYS A 83 15.50 4.33 -3.55
C CYS A 83 15.23 4.20 -2.06
N PRO A 84 14.83 3.02 -1.56
CA PRO A 84 14.95 2.82 -0.13
C PRO A 84 16.42 3.11 0.11
N SER A 85 16.74 4.29 0.67
CA SER A 85 17.96 4.43 1.43
C SER A 85 17.93 3.18 2.26
N SER A 86 18.91 2.31 2.08
CA SER A 86 19.06 1.16 2.92
C SER A 86 19.07 1.71 4.34
N MET A 87 17.90 1.79 4.98
CA MET A 87 17.78 1.54 6.39
C MET A 87 18.16 0.09 6.47
N GLY A 88 19.48 -0.17 6.34
CA GLY A 88 20.09 -1.34 6.89
C GLY A 88 19.50 -1.38 8.28
N SER A 89 18.75 -2.45 8.54
CA SER A 89 18.20 -2.69 9.86
C SER A 89 19.32 -2.34 10.83
N ILE A 90 19.12 -1.33 11.68
CA ILE A 90 20.12 -0.98 12.69
C ILE A 90 20.36 -2.29 13.43
N GLN A 91 21.52 -2.91 13.16
CA GLN A 91 21.82 -4.22 13.69
C GLN A 91 22.14 -3.96 15.16
N ARG A 92 21.11 -4.07 16.01
CA ARG A 92 21.25 -3.86 17.46
C ARG A 92 22.08 -4.95 18.14
N THR A 93 22.50 -5.95 17.38
CA THR A 93 23.20 -7.15 17.85
C THR A 93 24.50 -7.33 17.08
N LEU A 94 25.58 -7.66 17.78
CA LEU A 94 26.90 -7.93 17.18
C LEU A 94 26.89 -9.14 16.21
N ALA A 95 25.91 -10.03 16.32
CA ALA A 95 25.75 -11.18 15.44
C ALA A 95 24.83 -10.89 14.24
N PRO A 96 25.14 -11.43 13.05
CA PRO A 96 24.29 -11.29 11.86
C PRO A 96 22.90 -11.88 12.15
N VAL A 97 21.87 -11.13 11.77
CA VAL A 97 20.48 -11.57 11.93
C VAL A 97 20.27 -12.80 11.05
N ARG A 98 20.04 -13.95 11.68
CA ARG A 98 19.74 -15.19 10.96
C ARG A 98 18.34 -15.09 10.38
N ASN A 99 18.18 -15.50 9.13
CA ASN A 99 16.86 -15.64 8.53
C ASN A 99 16.13 -16.84 9.14
N GLY A 100 14.81 -16.81 9.09
CA GLY A 100 13.96 -17.92 9.48
C GLY A 100 13.02 -17.63 10.65
N ASN A 101 12.41 -18.70 11.13
CA ASN A 101 11.39 -18.67 12.16
C ASN A 101 11.96 -19.08 13.54
N PHE A 102 11.73 -18.24 14.55
CA PHE A 102 12.26 -18.43 15.90
C PHE A 102 11.17 -18.23 16.97
N PRO A 103 10.80 -19.28 17.73
CA PRO A 103 9.69 -19.17 18.68
C PRO A 103 10.07 -18.26 19.84
N CYS A 104 9.12 -17.47 20.32
CA CYS A 104 9.34 -16.58 21.46
C CYS A 104 9.27 -17.29 22.83
N LEU A 105 9.06 -18.61 22.86
CA LEU A 105 9.00 -19.49 24.04
C LEU A 105 7.94 -19.18 25.11
N GLY A 106 7.25 -18.04 25.05
CA GLY A 106 6.21 -17.64 26.01
C GLY A 106 4.78 -17.65 25.45
N CYS A 107 4.53 -18.30 24.31
CA CYS A 107 3.24 -18.22 23.61
C CYS A 107 2.61 -19.59 23.32
N ALA A 108 1.27 -19.66 23.36
CA ALA A 108 0.53 -20.89 23.05
C ALA A 108 0.71 -21.39 21.60
N ALA A 109 1.11 -20.51 20.68
CA ALA A 109 1.43 -20.87 19.31
C ALA A 109 2.83 -21.50 19.18
N CYS A 110 3.75 -21.19 20.08
CA CYS A 110 5.18 -21.48 19.94
C CYS A 110 5.47 -22.98 19.77
N HIS A 111 4.67 -23.84 20.42
CA HIS A 111 4.78 -25.31 20.30
C HIS A 111 4.53 -25.83 18.87
N ASN A 112 3.66 -25.15 18.10
CA ASN A 112 3.31 -25.54 16.75
C ASN A 112 4.22 -24.92 15.69
N MET A 113 5.17 -24.04 16.06
CA MET A 113 5.99 -23.34 15.09
C MET A 113 7.21 -24.15 14.66
N LEU A 114 7.45 -24.22 13.35
CA LEU A 114 8.65 -24.84 12.80
C LEU A 114 9.79 -23.84 12.73
N LYS A 115 10.95 -24.23 13.27
CA LYS A 115 12.19 -23.46 13.22
C LYS A 115 12.90 -23.69 11.89
N GLY A 116 13.61 -22.67 11.42
CA GLY A 116 14.43 -22.77 10.22
C GLY A 116 14.24 -21.59 9.27
N ASP A 117 15.20 -21.47 8.36
CA ASP A 117 15.34 -20.45 7.32
C ASP A 117 14.77 -20.89 5.96
N GLY A 118 14.10 -22.03 5.92
CA GLY A 118 13.51 -22.56 4.70
C GLY A 118 12.43 -23.60 4.95
N PHE A 119 11.82 -24.05 3.88
CA PHE A 119 10.90 -25.19 3.87
C PHE A 119 10.92 -25.91 2.53
N THR A 120 10.57 -27.19 2.58
CA THR A 120 10.45 -28.03 1.40
C THR A 120 8.99 -28.28 1.11
N HIS A 121 8.60 -28.14 -0.15
CA HIS A 121 7.26 -28.48 -0.59
C HIS A 121 7.04 -30.00 -0.48
N PRO A 122 5.99 -30.48 0.23
CA PRO A 122 5.81 -31.91 0.51
C PRO A 122 5.73 -32.78 -0.74
N ARG A 123 5.03 -32.32 -1.78
CA ARG A 123 4.87 -33.07 -3.05
C ARG A 123 6.01 -32.87 -4.06
N SER A 124 6.31 -31.62 -4.44
CA SER A 124 7.30 -31.34 -5.49
C SER A 124 8.75 -31.45 -5.03
N GLY A 125 9.03 -31.52 -3.72
CA GLY A 125 10.38 -31.52 -3.18
C GLY A 125 11.13 -30.19 -3.34
N LYS A 126 10.50 -29.16 -3.91
CA LYS A 126 11.12 -27.86 -4.14
C LYS A 126 11.43 -27.17 -2.81
N GLN A 127 12.64 -26.66 -2.67
CA GLN A 127 13.07 -25.92 -1.50
C GLN A 127 12.80 -24.42 -1.66
N PHE A 128 12.29 -23.80 -0.61
CA PHE A 128 12.00 -22.38 -0.53
C PHE A 128 12.75 -21.78 0.67
N ALA A 129 13.59 -20.79 0.41
CA ALA A 129 14.27 -20.03 1.45
C ALA A 129 13.38 -18.89 1.97
N ILE A 130 13.26 -18.80 3.29
CA ILE A 130 12.52 -17.77 4.01
C ILE A 130 13.45 -16.57 4.17
N ARG A 131 13.02 -15.42 3.69
CA ARG A 131 13.81 -14.18 3.73
C ARG A 131 13.35 -13.34 4.91
N GLY A 132 14.25 -13.07 5.85
CA GLY A 132 13.98 -12.27 7.03
C GLY A 132 13.87 -13.09 8.32
N TRP A 133 13.92 -12.37 9.44
CA TRP A 133 13.79 -12.94 10.77
C TRP A 133 12.35 -12.82 11.26
N TYR A 134 11.75 -13.96 11.58
CA TYR A 134 10.37 -14.06 12.00
C TYR A 134 10.26 -14.68 13.40
N SER A 135 9.36 -14.11 14.19
CA SER A 135 8.97 -14.61 15.50
C SER A 135 7.44 -14.71 15.59
N CYS A 136 6.88 -14.90 16.79
CA CYS A 136 5.42 -15.04 16.95
C CYS A 136 4.65 -13.70 17.01
N TRP A 137 5.37 -12.57 17.00
CA TRP A 137 4.84 -11.21 17.18
C TRP A 137 4.44 -10.44 15.91
N PRO A 138 5.04 -10.65 14.72
CA PRO A 138 4.82 -9.74 13.61
C PRO A 138 3.37 -9.80 13.11
N SER A 139 2.96 -8.68 12.51
CA SER A 139 1.68 -8.46 11.86
C SER A 139 1.89 -8.14 10.38
N PHE A 140 0.84 -8.31 9.56
CA PHE A 140 0.89 -8.21 8.10
C PHE A 140 1.88 -9.22 7.50
N VAL A 141 1.63 -10.49 7.81
CA VAL A 141 2.46 -11.58 7.31
C VAL A 141 1.61 -12.64 6.62
N VAL A 142 2.27 -13.37 5.74
CA VAL A 142 1.75 -14.60 5.14
C VAL A 142 2.40 -15.76 5.88
N TYR A 143 1.57 -16.69 6.34
CA TYR A 143 1.99 -17.89 7.04
C TYR A 143 1.52 -19.13 6.29
N LEU A 144 2.24 -20.20 6.54
CA LEU A 144 1.98 -21.53 6.02
C LEU A 144 1.62 -22.45 7.18
N ILE A 145 0.49 -23.14 7.09
CA ILE A 145 0.16 -24.27 7.98
C ILE A 145 0.39 -25.56 7.20
N SER A 146 1.12 -26.49 7.81
CA SER A 146 1.39 -27.82 7.28
C SER A 146 0.59 -28.85 8.06
N CYS A 147 -0.20 -29.63 7.33
CA CYS A 147 -0.89 -30.81 7.83
C CYS A 147 0.08 -32.00 7.91
N PRO A 148 -0.09 -32.92 8.88
CA PRO A 148 0.65 -34.20 8.89
C PRO A 148 0.40 -35.04 7.62
N CYS A 149 -0.74 -34.87 6.97
CA CYS A 149 -1.09 -35.47 5.68
C CYS A 149 -0.30 -34.93 4.47
N GLY A 150 0.55 -33.91 4.66
CA GLY A 150 1.33 -33.29 3.58
C GLY A 150 0.59 -32.19 2.82
N LEU A 151 -0.68 -31.91 3.15
CA LEU A 151 -1.41 -30.77 2.60
C LEU A 151 -0.98 -29.45 3.25
N LEU A 152 -0.99 -28.39 2.44
CA LEU A 152 -0.59 -27.05 2.83
C LEU A 152 -1.81 -26.12 2.86
N TYR A 153 -1.84 -25.22 3.83
CA TYR A 153 -2.73 -24.07 3.88
C TYR A 153 -1.89 -22.80 3.91
N VAL A 154 -2.18 -21.87 3.01
CA VAL A 154 -1.58 -20.53 3.02
C VAL A 154 -2.65 -19.57 3.53
N GLY A 155 -2.25 -18.68 4.45
CA GLY A 155 -3.13 -17.63 4.91
C GLY A 155 -2.37 -16.37 5.24
N GLU A 156 -3.08 -15.26 5.24
CA GLU A 156 -2.61 -13.95 5.62
C GLU A 156 -3.13 -13.53 6.99
N THR A 157 -2.43 -12.58 7.61
CA THR A 157 -2.92 -11.96 8.83
C THR A 157 -2.45 -10.52 8.95
N ILE A 158 -3.41 -9.64 9.19
CA ILE A 158 -3.18 -8.23 9.54
C ILE A 158 -2.86 -8.10 11.04
N THR A 159 -3.37 -9.01 11.86
CA THR A 159 -3.10 -9.04 13.30
C THR A 159 -1.82 -9.82 13.60
N GLU A 160 -1.43 -9.90 14.88
CA GLU A 160 -0.26 -10.68 15.28
C GLU A 160 -0.47 -12.18 14.99
N VAL A 161 0.54 -12.84 14.42
CA VAL A 161 0.47 -14.27 14.08
C VAL A 161 0.07 -15.14 15.26
N ARG A 162 0.61 -14.89 16.46
CA ARG A 162 0.25 -15.67 17.65
C ARG A 162 -1.26 -15.70 17.91
N LYS A 163 -1.96 -14.59 17.66
CA LYS A 163 -3.42 -14.49 17.83
C LYS A 163 -4.13 -15.26 16.73
N ARG A 164 -3.69 -15.13 15.48
CA ARG A 164 -4.25 -15.87 14.35
C ARG A 164 -4.11 -17.39 14.52
N ILE A 165 -2.93 -17.86 14.95
CA ILE A 165 -2.71 -19.29 15.22
C ILE A 165 -3.52 -19.76 16.42
N ALA A 166 -3.63 -18.97 17.49
CA ALA A 166 -4.49 -19.31 18.61
C ALA A 166 -5.96 -19.47 18.18
N ASN A 167 -6.44 -18.61 17.28
CA ASN A 167 -7.79 -18.71 16.71
C ASN A 167 -7.95 -19.99 15.89
N HIS A 168 -6.99 -20.34 15.02
CA HIS A 168 -7.00 -21.63 14.30
C HIS A 168 -7.06 -22.82 15.25
N LYS A 169 -6.22 -22.83 16.30
CA LYS A 169 -6.25 -23.87 17.34
C LYS A 169 -7.61 -23.97 18.03
N SER A 170 -8.23 -22.83 18.32
CA SER A 170 -9.56 -22.79 18.93
C SER A 170 -10.65 -23.31 17.99
N ASN A 171 -10.61 -22.92 16.72
CA ASN A 171 -11.56 -23.36 15.70
C ASN A 171 -11.49 -24.88 15.46
N ILE A 172 -10.29 -25.47 15.51
CA ILE A 172 -10.12 -26.93 15.44
C ILE A 172 -10.70 -27.61 16.69
N ARG A 173 -10.41 -27.10 17.90
CA ARG A 173 -10.98 -27.66 19.15
C ARG A 173 -12.50 -27.58 19.19
N THR A 174 -13.07 -26.49 18.67
CA THR A 174 -14.52 -26.25 18.61
C THR A 174 -15.18 -26.86 17.37
N LYS A 175 -14.41 -27.57 16.52
CA LYS A 175 -14.91 -28.31 15.36
C LYS A 175 -15.78 -27.48 14.41
N LYS A 176 -15.34 -26.26 14.10
CA LYS A 176 -16.08 -25.36 13.18
C LYS A 176 -15.98 -25.84 11.74
N ARG A 177 -16.91 -26.71 11.31
CA ARG A 177 -16.91 -27.36 9.98
C ARG A 177 -17.10 -26.42 8.79
N GLU A 178 -17.52 -25.18 9.03
CA GLU A 178 -17.61 -24.11 8.02
C GLU A 178 -16.23 -23.71 7.48
N LEU A 179 -15.17 -23.90 8.26
CA LEU A 179 -13.81 -23.52 7.92
C LEU A 179 -13.03 -24.73 7.37
N PRO A 180 -12.15 -24.53 6.37
CA PRO A 180 -11.45 -25.65 5.75
C PRO A 180 -10.55 -26.43 6.70
N ILE A 181 -9.77 -25.73 7.52
CA ILE A 181 -8.79 -26.37 8.41
C ILE A 181 -9.49 -27.22 9.47
N PRO A 182 -10.44 -26.70 10.28
CA PRO A 182 -11.15 -27.53 11.26
C PRO A 182 -11.91 -28.70 10.61
N LYS A 183 -12.57 -28.47 9.47
CA LYS A 183 -13.27 -29.53 8.74
C LYS A 183 -12.31 -30.66 8.37
N HIS A 184 -11.18 -30.33 7.75
CA HIS A 184 -10.16 -31.30 7.40
C HIS A 184 -9.58 -32.03 8.62
N PHE A 185 -9.30 -31.31 9.71
CA PHE A 185 -8.76 -31.93 10.93
C PHE A 185 -9.76 -32.89 11.57
N GLU A 186 -11.06 -32.60 11.48
CA GLU A 186 -12.10 -33.52 11.96
C GLU A 186 -12.23 -34.74 11.04
N ASP A 187 -12.34 -34.53 9.72
CA ASP A 187 -12.55 -35.60 8.73
C ASP A 187 -11.39 -36.61 8.72
N PHE A 188 -10.15 -36.16 8.97
CA PHE A 188 -8.93 -37.01 9.01
C PHE A 188 -8.44 -37.33 10.44
N ASN A 189 -9.24 -37.03 11.46
CA ASN A 189 -8.95 -37.27 12.87
C ASN A 189 -7.57 -36.76 13.33
N HIS A 190 -7.19 -35.56 12.88
CA HIS A 190 -5.95 -34.88 13.24
C HIS A 190 -6.11 -34.04 14.51
N SER A 191 -5.06 -34.02 15.33
CA SER A 191 -5.03 -33.21 16.56
C SER A 191 -4.37 -31.84 16.32
N VAL A 192 -4.77 -30.86 17.12
CA VAL A 192 -4.18 -29.51 17.15
C VAL A 192 -2.67 -29.54 17.45
N SER A 193 -2.19 -30.55 18.16
CA SER A 193 -0.76 -30.72 18.45
C SER A 193 0.06 -31.08 17.20
N GLN A 194 -0.56 -31.73 16.22
CA GLN A 194 0.08 -32.15 14.97
C GLN A 194 0.14 -31.00 13.95
N MET A 195 -0.69 -29.98 14.10
CA MET A 195 -0.64 -28.78 13.25
C MET A 195 0.73 -28.11 13.39
N ARG A 196 1.39 -27.84 12.26
CA ARG A 196 2.63 -27.08 12.23
C ARG A 196 2.46 -25.81 11.44
N PHE A 197 3.11 -24.72 11.83
CA PHE A 197 3.09 -23.50 11.04
C PHE A 197 4.46 -22.83 10.98
N ARG A 198 4.63 -21.96 9.98
CA ARG A 198 5.79 -21.08 9.83
C ARG A 198 5.37 -19.82 9.09
N ILE A 199 6.06 -18.71 9.31
CA ILE A 199 5.89 -17.48 8.53
C ILE A 199 6.78 -17.59 7.29
N ILE A 200 6.21 -17.31 6.12
CA ILE A 200 6.92 -17.43 4.83
C ILE A 200 7.30 -16.09 4.23
N ASP A 201 6.50 -15.05 4.48
CA ASP A 201 6.71 -13.73 3.91
C ASP A 201 5.98 -12.65 4.72
N SER A 202 6.35 -11.38 4.52
CA SER A 202 5.76 -10.25 5.24
C SER A 202 5.77 -8.97 4.44
N VAL A 203 4.73 -8.15 4.61
CA VAL A 203 4.66 -6.82 4.01
C VAL A 203 5.15 -5.79 5.02
N GLY A 204 6.26 -5.10 4.71
CA GLY A 204 6.78 -3.99 5.51
C GLY A 204 5.80 -2.80 5.60
N LYS A 205 6.06 -1.87 6.53
CA LYS A 205 5.31 -0.61 6.59
C LYS A 205 5.77 0.29 5.45
N ASP A 206 4.82 0.81 4.67
CA ASP A 206 5.14 1.78 3.62
C ASP A 206 5.44 3.15 4.22
N THR A 207 6.52 3.77 3.75
CA THR A 207 6.94 5.11 4.20
C THR A 207 6.09 6.24 3.64
N ARG A 208 5.31 6.00 2.58
CA ARG A 208 4.55 7.03 1.84
C ARG A 208 3.07 6.73 1.66
N GLY A 209 2.53 5.81 2.47
CA GLY A 209 1.19 5.27 2.24
C GLY A 209 1.15 4.32 1.05
N GLY A 210 0.04 3.62 0.93
CA GLY A 210 -0.14 2.49 0.04
C GLY A 210 -1.10 1.50 0.69
N ASP A 211 -1.85 0.76 -0.13
CA ASP A 211 -2.73 -0.27 0.38
C ASP A 211 -1.93 -1.51 0.76
N ARG A 212 -1.45 -1.50 2.02
CA ARG A 212 -0.67 -2.59 2.61
C ARG A 212 -1.48 -3.88 2.68
N GLU A 213 -2.79 -3.78 2.86
CA GLU A 213 -3.68 -4.93 2.91
C GLU A 213 -3.83 -5.57 1.53
N ARG A 214 -4.03 -4.77 0.48
CA ARG A 214 -4.04 -5.27 -0.90
C ARG A 214 -2.73 -5.96 -1.26
N ARG A 215 -1.59 -5.40 -0.87
CA ARG A 215 -0.29 -6.04 -1.08
C ARG A 215 -0.16 -7.37 -0.34
N LEU A 216 -0.66 -7.43 0.89
CA LEU A 216 -0.67 -8.66 1.68
C LEU A 216 -1.51 -9.74 1.00
N LYS A 217 -2.70 -9.38 0.51
CA LYS A 217 -3.60 -10.26 -0.26
C LYS A 217 -2.96 -10.75 -1.58
N LEU A 218 -2.30 -9.86 -2.32
CA LEU A 218 -1.55 -10.24 -3.52
C LEU A 218 -0.37 -11.17 -3.22
N LEU A 219 0.29 -10.98 -2.07
CA LEU A 219 1.39 -11.82 -1.63
C LEU A 219 0.90 -13.22 -1.26
N GLU A 220 -0.21 -13.29 -0.50
CA GLU A 220 -0.88 -14.54 -0.15
C GLU A 220 -1.27 -15.32 -1.41
N ALA A 221 -1.95 -14.65 -2.35
CA ALA A 221 -2.34 -15.21 -3.64
C ALA A 221 -1.18 -15.84 -4.40
N LYS A 222 -0.07 -15.11 -4.47
CA LYS A 222 1.16 -15.58 -5.10
C LYS A 222 1.65 -16.86 -4.42
N TRP A 223 1.62 -16.92 -3.08
CA TRP A 223 2.04 -18.11 -2.33
C TRP A 223 1.07 -19.29 -2.48
N ILE A 224 -0.24 -19.06 -2.50
CA ILE A 224 -1.25 -20.09 -2.77
C ILE A 224 -0.96 -20.74 -4.13
N PHE A 225 -0.73 -19.92 -5.17
CA PHE A 225 -0.43 -20.40 -6.51
C PHE A 225 0.92 -21.15 -6.57
N MET A 226 1.98 -20.57 -5.99
CA MET A 226 3.32 -21.18 -6.02
C MET A 226 3.41 -22.51 -5.25
N LEU A 227 2.54 -22.73 -4.26
CA LEU A 227 2.54 -23.92 -3.41
C LEU A 227 1.41 -24.91 -3.73
N ASP A 228 0.65 -24.69 -4.80
CA ASP A 228 -0.50 -25.53 -5.18
C ASP A 228 -1.42 -25.83 -3.97
N ALA A 229 -1.70 -24.79 -3.18
CA ALA A 229 -2.37 -24.93 -1.88
C ALA A 229 -3.91 -24.98 -1.97
N LEU A 230 -4.47 -24.99 -3.18
CA LEU A 230 -5.91 -25.07 -3.42
C LEU A 230 -6.42 -26.51 -3.36
N ALA A 231 -7.63 -26.71 -2.85
CA ALA A 231 -8.30 -28.00 -2.87
C ALA A 231 -8.44 -28.50 -4.32
N PRO A 232 -8.19 -29.80 -4.60
CA PRO A 232 -7.95 -30.89 -3.63
C PRO A 232 -6.48 -31.06 -3.18
N ASN A 233 -5.56 -30.30 -3.76
CA ASN A 233 -4.12 -30.47 -3.55
C ASN A 233 -3.58 -29.77 -2.30
N GLY A 234 -4.34 -28.83 -1.76
CA GLY A 234 -4.11 -28.20 -0.47
C GLY A 234 -5.42 -27.94 0.27
N LEU A 235 -5.35 -27.08 1.28
CA LEU A 235 -6.44 -26.82 2.22
C LEU A 235 -7.21 -25.53 1.95
N ASN A 236 -6.76 -24.68 1.02
CA ASN A 236 -7.50 -23.48 0.64
C ASN A 236 -8.67 -23.88 -0.26
N LEU A 237 -9.91 -23.51 0.09
CA LEU A 237 -11.11 -23.91 -0.68
C LEU A 237 -11.20 -23.14 -2.00
N ASP A 238 -11.31 -21.81 -1.90
CA ASP A 238 -11.54 -20.95 -3.05
C ASP A 238 -10.58 -19.77 -3.02
N TYR A 239 -10.19 -19.31 -4.21
CA TYR A 239 -9.40 -18.10 -4.40
C TYR A 239 -10.01 -17.28 -5.53
N ASN A 240 -10.42 -16.04 -5.24
CA ASN A 240 -10.87 -15.10 -6.27
C ASN A 240 -9.86 -13.94 -6.39
N PRO A 241 -8.98 -13.92 -7.40
CA PRO A 241 -8.06 -12.81 -7.61
C PRO A 241 -8.77 -11.48 -7.89
N LEU A 242 -10.02 -11.51 -8.37
CA LEU A 242 -10.78 -10.32 -8.77
C LEU A 242 -11.40 -9.58 -7.58
N SER A 243 -11.54 -10.21 -6.41
CA SER A 243 -11.99 -9.52 -5.19
C SER A 243 -10.95 -8.52 -4.66
N TYR A 244 -9.75 -8.47 -5.27
CA TYR A 244 -8.61 -7.66 -4.85
C TYR A 244 -8.27 -6.50 -5.81
N VAL A 245 -9.06 -6.34 -6.88
CA VAL A 245 -8.84 -5.33 -7.94
C VAL A 245 -9.88 -4.20 -7.90
N MET A 246 -11.04 -4.41 -7.26
CA MET A 246 -12.03 -3.37 -6.94
C MET A 246 -11.75 -2.74 -5.58
#